data_AF-A0AAN9M4U0-F1
#
_entry.id   AF-A0AAN9M4U0-F1
#
_cell.length_a   1.000
_cell.length_b   1.000
_cell.length_c   1.000
_cell.angle_alpha   90.00
_cell.angle_beta   90.00
_cell.angle_gamma   90.00
#
_symmetry.space_group_name_H-M   'P 1'
#
loop_
_entity.id
_entity.type
_entity.pdbx_description
1 polymer ?
#
loop_
_entity_poly.entity_id
_entity_poly.type
_entity_poly.pdbx_seq_one_letter_code
_entity_poly.pdbx_strand_id
1 'polypeptide(L)'
;MKKTKVKVPIWCTWRYPPNGWVCLNTDGSVYDKKRNGRIGSACGGLIRDSTGCFLGGFNVNMGSMNSTVGNDDVTCALVYEINDLVRKDWLVEFSHVFRESNRAADRLAHLGHSNSPRLGVKRFLHAPRILAQVLQDDLAGVATQRGHS
;
A
#
# COMPACT_ATOMS: atom_id res chain seq x y z
N MET A 1 25.59 -34.68 0.15
CA MET A 1 24.37 -34.37 -0.64
C MET A 1 23.61 -33.22 0.02
N LYS A 2 23.51 -32.06 -0.64
CA LYS A 2 22.63 -30.96 -0.16
C LYS A 2 21.19 -31.36 -0.48
N LYS A 3 20.33 -31.52 0.54
CA LYS A 3 18.90 -31.71 0.32
C LYS A 3 18.36 -30.43 -0.33
N THR A 4 18.03 -30.49 -1.62
CA THR A 4 17.31 -29.41 -2.30
C THR A 4 15.94 -29.32 -1.62
N LYS A 5 15.70 -28.27 -0.83
CA LYS A 5 14.35 -27.99 -0.33
C LYS A 5 13.51 -27.67 -1.55
N VAL A 6 12.57 -28.55 -1.90
CA VAL A 6 11.52 -28.24 -2.87
C VAL A 6 10.77 -27.02 -2.33
N LYS A 7 10.91 -25.87 -2.99
CA LYS A 7 10.12 -24.68 -2.66
C LYS A 7 8.72 -24.92 -3.20
N VAL A 8 7.78 -25.20 -2.31
CA VAL A 8 6.35 -25.23 -2.67
C VAL A 8 5.93 -23.78 -2.99
N PRO A 9 5.32 -23.53 -4.16
CA PRO A 9 4.84 -22.19 -4.50
C PRO A 9 3.71 -21.77 -3.53
N ILE A 10 3.79 -20.54 -3.04
CA ILE A 10 2.71 -19.91 -2.28
C ILE A 10 1.99 -18.97 -3.25
N TRP A 11 0.70 -19.20 -3.41
CA TRP A 11 -0.17 -18.39 -4.27
C TRP A 11 -0.94 -17.39 -3.42
N CYS A 12 -0.78 -16.12 -3.75
CA CYS A 12 -1.29 -14.98 -3.02
C CYS A 12 -2.42 -14.33 -3.81
N THR A 13 -3.61 -14.26 -3.21
CA THR A 13 -4.77 -13.52 -3.74
C THR A 13 -5.15 -12.42 -2.77
N TRP A 14 -5.74 -11.34 -3.29
CA TRP A 14 -6.45 -10.41 -2.41
C TRP A 14 -7.73 -11.08 -1.88
N ARG A 15 -8.17 -10.68 -0.68
CA ARG A 15 -9.39 -11.19 -0.05
C ARG A 15 -10.29 -10.03 0.36
N TYR A 16 -11.57 -10.17 0.05
CA TYR A 16 -12.63 -9.27 0.49
C TYR A 16 -12.70 -9.22 2.02
N PRO A 17 -12.97 -8.05 2.62
CA PRO A 17 -13.35 -8.00 4.02
C PRO A 17 -14.75 -8.61 4.21
N PRO A 18 -15.13 -9.05 5.43
CA PRO A 18 -16.47 -9.55 5.71
C PRO A 18 -17.57 -8.52 5.39
N ASN A 19 -18.79 -8.99 5.14
CA ASN A 19 -19.92 -8.09 4.91
C ASN A 19 -20.10 -7.09 6.06
N GLY A 20 -20.33 -5.82 5.72
CA GLY A 20 -20.43 -4.72 6.69
C GLY A 20 -19.10 -4.11 7.09
N TRP A 21 -17.97 -4.64 6.60
CA TRP A 21 -16.65 -4.09 6.85
C TRP A 21 -16.10 -3.33 5.65
N VAL A 22 -15.22 -2.39 5.97
CA VAL A 22 -14.39 -1.67 5.01
C VAL A 22 -12.93 -2.00 5.31
N CYS A 23 -12.14 -2.29 4.29
CA CYS A 23 -10.73 -2.59 4.40
C CYS A 23 -9.88 -1.38 3.97
N LEU A 24 -8.95 -0.97 4.82
CA LEU A 24 -7.86 -0.07 4.46
C LEU A 24 -6.60 -0.90 4.23
N ASN A 25 -6.11 -0.94 2.99
CA ASN A 25 -4.81 -1.51 2.66
C ASN A 25 -3.77 -0.40 2.52
N THR A 26 -2.61 -0.58 3.15
CA THR A 26 -1.48 0.37 3.09
C THR A 26 -0.18 -0.32 2.71
N ASP A 27 0.73 0.39 2.06
CA ASP A 27 2.11 -0.05 1.86
C ASP A 27 3.09 1.12 1.79
N GLY A 28 4.37 0.81 1.94
CA GLY A 28 5.50 1.72 1.78
C GLY A 28 6.37 1.33 0.59
N SER A 29 6.88 2.32 -0.13
CA SER A 29 7.81 2.13 -1.24
C SER A 29 9.09 2.92 -0.98
N VAL A 30 10.23 2.25 -1.12
CA VAL A 30 11.56 2.87 -1.04
C VAL A 30 12.29 2.59 -2.34
N TYR A 31 12.95 3.59 -2.91
CA TYR A 31 13.88 3.39 -4.03
C TYR A 31 15.25 4.01 -3.73
N ASP A 32 16.29 3.33 -4.20
CA ASP A 32 17.66 3.84 -4.19
C ASP A 32 18.08 4.24 -5.61
N LYS A 33 18.29 5.54 -5.85
CA LYS A 33 18.93 6.00 -7.08
C LYS A 33 20.46 5.94 -6.90
N LYS A 34 21.03 4.81 -7.32
CA LYS A 34 22.48 4.54 -7.33
C LYS A 34 23.35 5.64 -7.96
N ARG A 35 22.81 6.49 -8.85
CA ARG A 35 23.58 7.54 -9.55
C ARG A 35 23.90 8.77 -8.70
N ASN A 36 23.17 9.01 -7.60
CA ASN A 36 23.31 10.22 -6.80
C ASN A 36 23.11 10.00 -5.29
N GLY A 37 23.05 8.74 -4.83
CA GLY A 37 22.95 8.38 -3.41
C GLY A 37 21.66 8.87 -2.73
N ARG A 38 20.66 9.28 -3.51
CA ARG A 38 19.36 9.72 -3.00
C ARG A 38 18.44 8.53 -2.86
N ILE A 39 18.04 8.30 -1.62
CA ILE A 39 17.04 7.29 -1.29
C ILE A 39 15.74 8.03 -1.02
N GLY A 40 14.71 7.71 -1.80
CA GLY A 40 13.38 8.30 -1.72
C GLY A 40 12.40 7.32 -1.10
N SER A 41 11.50 7.84 -0.27
CA SER A 41 10.44 7.05 0.35
C SER A 41 9.07 7.65 0.03
N ALA A 42 8.09 6.76 -0.13
CA ALA A 42 6.70 7.11 -0.37
C ALA A 42 5.81 6.06 0.29
N CYS A 43 4.57 6.43 0.58
CA CYS A 43 3.58 5.49 1.07
C CYS A 43 2.25 5.74 0.39
N GLY A 44 1.37 4.76 0.44
CA GLY A 44 0.05 4.87 -0.15
C GLY A 44 -0.86 3.76 0.31
N GLY A 45 -2.13 3.91 -0.04
CA GLY A 45 -3.15 2.97 0.37
C GLY A 45 -4.49 3.27 -0.25
N LEU A 46 -5.40 2.31 -0.10
CA LEU A 46 -6.76 2.38 -0.60
C LEU A 46 -7.74 1.78 0.38
N ILE A 47 -8.97 2.30 0.29
CA ILE A 47 -10.12 1.89 1.07
C ILE A 47 -11.07 1.15 0.11
N ARG A 48 -11.51 -0.04 0.50
CA ARG A 48 -12.47 -0.86 -0.25
C ARG A 48 -13.57 -1.42 0.65
N ASP A 49 -14.77 -1.56 0.11
CA ASP A 49 -15.87 -2.24 0.81
C ASP A 49 -15.79 -3.78 0.67
N SER A 50 -16.76 -4.48 1.26
CA SER A 50 -16.90 -5.93 1.20
C SER A 50 -17.23 -6.49 -0.18
N THR A 51 -17.59 -5.64 -1.15
CA THR A 51 -17.77 -6.02 -2.56
C THR A 51 -16.50 -5.81 -3.39
N GLY A 52 -15.43 -5.29 -2.77
CA GLY A 52 -14.18 -4.93 -3.44
C GLY A 52 -14.25 -3.60 -4.19
N CYS A 53 -15.34 -2.84 -4.03
CA CYS A 53 -15.48 -1.51 -4.63
C CYS A 53 -14.47 -0.54 -4.01
N PHE A 54 -13.81 0.25 -4.86
CA PHE A 54 -12.90 1.31 -4.41
C PHE A 54 -13.70 2.48 -3.85
N LEU A 55 -13.49 2.79 -2.57
CA LEU A 55 -14.14 3.92 -1.90
C LEU A 55 -13.24 5.17 -1.84
N GLY A 56 -11.93 4.97 -1.89
CA GLY A 56 -10.97 6.06 -1.81
C GLY A 56 -9.54 5.56 -1.74
N GLY A 57 -8.57 6.46 -1.92
CA GLY A 57 -7.17 6.12 -1.74
C GLY A 57 -6.31 7.34 -1.51
N PHE A 58 -5.05 7.09 -1.20
CA PHE A 58 -4.07 8.15 -0.97
C PHE A 58 -2.68 7.70 -1.38
N ASN A 59 -1.82 8.68 -1.65
CA ASN A 59 -0.38 8.47 -1.63
C ASN A 59 0.36 9.75 -1.21
N VAL A 60 1.60 9.54 -0.74
CA VAL A 60 2.43 10.57 -0.15
C VAL A 60 3.86 10.35 -0.61
N ASN A 61 4.53 11.43 -1.06
CA ASN A 61 5.98 11.43 -1.17
C ASN A 61 6.54 11.89 0.17
N MET A 62 7.26 11.02 0.87
CA MET A 62 7.86 11.36 2.17
C MET A 62 9.19 12.12 1.98
N GLY A 63 9.80 12.05 0.80
CA GLY A 63 11.03 12.75 0.48
C GLY A 63 12.26 11.86 0.64
N SER A 64 13.43 12.48 0.84
CA SER A 64 14.67 11.72 0.98
C SER A 64 14.93 11.34 2.43
N MET A 65 15.25 10.08 2.68
CA MET A 65 15.58 9.61 4.04
C MET A 65 16.94 10.10 4.54
N ASN A 66 17.74 10.75 3.69
CA ASN A 66 19.05 11.30 4.05
C ASN A 66 18.94 12.74 4.61
N SER A 67 17.76 13.36 4.52
CA SER A 67 17.48 14.70 5.06
C SER A 67 16.82 14.57 6.43
N THR A 68 17.56 14.96 7.47
CA THR A 68 17.12 15.03 8.88
C THR A 68 16.07 16.09 9.15
N VAL A 69 15.64 16.84 8.13
CA VAL A 69 14.76 18.00 8.26
C VAL A 69 13.59 17.82 7.30
N GLY A 70 12.44 17.38 7.81
CA GLY A 70 11.14 17.43 7.10
C GLY A 70 10.34 16.12 6.96
N ASN A 71 10.82 14.97 7.46
CA ASN A 71 10.05 13.71 7.42
C ASN A 71 9.08 13.53 8.61
N ASP A 72 9.37 14.21 9.72
CA ASP A 72 8.66 14.00 10.99
C ASP A 72 7.20 14.47 10.88
N ASP A 73 6.93 15.63 10.30
CA ASP A 73 5.56 16.17 10.18
C ASP A 73 4.63 15.26 9.38
N VAL A 74 5.12 14.68 8.28
CA VAL A 74 4.31 13.81 7.40
C VAL A 74 4.09 12.44 8.04
N THR A 75 5.14 11.88 8.66
CA THR A 75 5.08 10.59 9.32
C THR A 75 4.19 10.67 10.56
N CYS A 76 4.33 11.72 11.36
CA CYS A 76 3.45 12.01 12.49
C CYS A 76 2.00 12.18 12.03
N ALA A 77 1.73 12.94 10.97
CA ALA A 77 0.37 13.13 10.46
C ALA A 77 -0.30 11.80 10.08
N LEU A 78 0.41 10.88 9.40
CA LEU A 78 -0.14 9.57 9.06
C LEU A 78 -0.42 8.71 10.29
N VAL A 79 0.49 8.71 11.28
CA VAL A 79 0.28 7.97 12.53
C VAL A 79 -0.89 8.55 13.32
N TYR A 80 -1.02 9.88 13.41
CA TYR A 80 -2.15 10.52 14.06
C TYR A 80 -3.47 10.18 13.38
N GLU A 81 -3.55 10.25 12.05
CA GLU A 81 -4.75 9.89 11.29
C GLU A 81 -5.14 8.42 11.51
N ILE A 82 -4.18 7.49 11.47
CA ILE A 82 -4.46 6.07 11.78
C ILE A 82 -4.97 5.92 13.20
N ASN A 83 -4.37 6.61 14.17
CA ASN A 83 -4.75 6.52 15.57
C ASN A 83 -6.14 7.13 15.83
N ASP A 84 -6.47 8.24 15.17
CA ASP A 84 -7.79 8.86 15.21
C ASP A 84 -8.84 7.97 14.57
N LEU A 85 -8.50 7.29 13.47
CA LEU A 85 -9.32 6.23 12.92
C LEU A 85 -9.53 5.14 13.97
N VAL A 86 -8.49 4.57 14.57
CA VAL A 86 -8.61 3.50 15.58
C VAL A 86 -9.49 3.90 16.78
N ARG A 87 -9.50 5.17 17.18
CA ARG A 87 -10.27 5.65 18.35
C ARG A 87 -11.75 5.94 18.10
N LYS A 88 -12.23 5.85 16.86
CA LYS A 88 -13.66 6.03 16.56
C LYS A 88 -14.51 4.89 17.11
N ASP A 89 -15.81 5.12 17.21
CA ASP A 89 -16.79 4.13 17.67
C ASP A 89 -17.13 3.13 16.56
N TRP A 90 -16.17 2.27 16.24
CA TRP A 90 -16.28 1.21 15.24
C TRP A 90 -15.37 0.04 15.62
N LEU A 91 -15.66 -1.13 15.05
CA LEU A 91 -14.86 -2.33 15.25
C LEU A 91 -13.63 -2.30 14.31
N VAL A 92 -12.44 -2.53 14.86
CA VAL A 92 -11.16 -2.50 14.10
C VAL A 92 -10.45 -3.84 14.21
N GLU A 93 -10.01 -4.38 13.07
CA GLU A 93 -9.16 -5.57 12.98
C GLU A 93 -7.88 -5.23 12.19
N PHE A 94 -6.73 -5.69 12.69
CA PHE A 94 -5.46 -5.59 11.98
C PHE A 94 -5.07 -6.95 11.40
N SER A 95 -4.85 -7.01 10.09
CA SER A 95 -4.43 -8.22 9.40
C SER A 95 -3.16 -7.95 8.60
N HIS A 96 -2.16 -8.83 8.75
CA HIS A 96 -0.94 -8.78 7.94
C HIS A 96 -1.07 -9.71 6.73
N VAL A 97 -0.80 -9.20 5.53
CA VAL A 97 -0.93 -9.93 4.26
C VAL A 97 0.40 -9.93 3.50
N PHE A 98 0.58 -10.90 2.59
CA PHE A 98 1.71 -10.89 1.67
C PHE A 98 1.64 -9.67 0.74
N ARG A 99 2.80 -9.10 0.38
CA ARG A 99 2.87 -7.96 -0.56
C ARG A 99 2.20 -8.29 -1.90
N GLU A 100 2.33 -9.53 -2.34
CA GLU A 100 1.72 -10.05 -3.57
C GLU A 100 0.19 -10.08 -3.53
N SER A 101 -0.42 -10.12 -2.33
CA SER A 101 -1.86 -9.92 -2.11
C SER A 101 -2.25 -8.45 -1.93
N ASN A 102 -1.27 -7.53 -1.82
CA ASN A 102 -1.45 -6.11 -1.51
C ASN A 102 -1.10 -5.18 -2.68
N ARG A 103 -1.20 -5.68 -3.92
CA ARG A 103 -0.71 -5.03 -5.15
C ARG A 103 -1.25 -3.62 -5.37
N ALA A 104 -2.51 -3.36 -5.01
CA ALA A 104 -3.12 -2.06 -5.23
C ALA A 104 -2.50 -0.97 -4.32
N ALA A 105 -2.25 -1.31 -3.05
CA ALA A 105 -1.59 -0.40 -2.11
C ALA A 105 -0.11 -0.19 -2.48
N ASP A 106 0.59 -1.26 -2.87
CA ASP A 106 1.97 -1.20 -3.37
C ASP A 106 2.09 -0.25 -4.57
N ARG A 107 1.20 -0.37 -5.57
CA ARG A 107 1.17 0.54 -6.74
C ARG A 107 0.90 1.99 -6.36
N LEU A 108 -0.01 2.24 -5.41
CA LEU A 108 -0.27 3.61 -4.93
C LEU A 108 0.93 4.20 -4.19
N ALA A 109 1.58 3.40 -3.34
CA ALA A 109 2.80 3.79 -2.65
C ALA A 109 3.92 4.12 -3.65
N HIS A 110 4.10 3.27 -4.67
CA HIS A 110 5.07 3.52 -5.74
C HIS A 110 4.76 4.80 -6.53
N LEU A 111 3.49 5.04 -6.86
CA LEU A 111 3.04 6.26 -7.53
C LEU A 111 3.31 7.52 -6.68
N GLY A 112 3.40 7.39 -5.36
CA GLY A 112 3.74 8.49 -4.45
C GLY A 112 5.07 9.14 -4.79
N HIS A 113 6.04 8.39 -5.32
CA HIS A 113 7.34 8.95 -5.74
C HIS A 113 7.25 9.99 -6.85
N SER A 114 6.17 9.98 -7.63
CA SER A 114 5.92 10.96 -8.69
C SER A 114 5.35 12.29 -8.16
N ASN A 115 4.91 12.34 -6.89
CA ASN A 115 4.44 13.57 -6.27
C ASN A 115 5.62 14.46 -5.84
N SER A 116 5.39 15.77 -5.69
CA SER A 116 6.34 16.65 -5.01
C SER A 116 6.40 16.31 -3.51
N PRO A 117 7.58 16.24 -2.88
CA PRO A 117 7.71 16.01 -1.42
C PRO A 117 6.97 17.03 -0.55
N ARG A 118 6.76 18.26 -1.07
CA ARG A 118 6.04 19.33 -0.34
C ARG A 118 4.52 19.30 -0.53
N LEU A 119 4.00 18.39 -1.36
CA LEU A 119 2.57 18.33 -1.67
C LEU A 119 1.75 17.76 -0.49
N GLY A 120 2.38 17.01 0.42
CA GLY A 120 1.69 16.28 1.48
C GLY A 120 0.86 15.12 0.91
N VAL A 121 -0.28 14.83 1.56
CA VAL A 121 -1.14 13.70 1.20
C VAL A 121 -1.98 14.02 -0.03
N LYS A 122 -1.78 13.27 -1.12
CA LYS A 122 -2.66 13.29 -2.28
C LYS A 122 -3.78 12.29 -2.08
N ARG A 123 -5.03 12.75 -2.13
CA ARG A 123 -6.24 11.94 -1.99
C ARG A 123 -6.86 11.61 -3.35
N PHE A 124 -7.42 10.42 -3.48
CA PHE A 124 -8.11 9.93 -4.66
C PHE A 124 -9.54 9.57 -4.28
N LEU A 125 -10.52 10.27 -4.87
CA LEU A 125 -11.94 9.93 -4.76
C LEU A 125 -12.35 8.82 -5.75
N HIS A 126 -11.58 8.64 -6.81
CA HIS A 126 -11.77 7.60 -7.81
C HIS A 126 -10.45 6.85 -8.04
N ALA A 127 -10.55 5.55 -8.34
CA ALA A 127 -9.38 4.73 -8.61
C ALA A 127 -8.59 5.27 -9.81
N PRO A 128 -7.28 5.56 -9.65
CA PRO A 128 -6.43 5.93 -10.78
C PRO A 128 -6.36 4.78 -11.80
N ARG A 129 -6.30 5.11 -13.10
CA ARG A 129 -6.28 4.11 -14.19
C ARG A 129 -5.17 3.05 -14.04
N ILE A 130 -4.04 3.41 -13.42
CA ILE A 130 -2.92 2.49 -13.14
C ILE A 130 -3.33 1.29 -12.25
N LEU A 131 -4.42 1.44 -11.48
CA LEU A 131 -4.96 0.38 -10.63
C LEU A 131 -6.02 -0.48 -11.32
N ALA A 132 -6.54 -0.07 -12.48
CA ALA A 132 -7.69 -0.72 -13.12
C ALA A 132 -7.48 -2.23 -13.27
N GLN A 133 -6.33 -2.65 -13.81
CA GLN A 133 -6.03 -4.07 -13.96
C GLN A 133 -5.92 -4.80 -12.62
N VAL A 134 -5.28 -4.20 -11.61
CA VAL A 134 -5.13 -4.85 -10.30
C VAL A 134 -6.47 -5.03 -9.62
N LEU A 135 -7.35 -4.03 -9.70
CA LEU A 135 -8.68 -4.12 -9.11
C LEU A 135 -9.51 -5.20 -9.82
N GLN A 136 -9.42 -5.30 -11.15
CA GLN A 136 -10.09 -6.38 -11.89
C GLN A 136 -9.53 -7.76 -11.53
N ASP A 137 -8.21 -7.90 -11.46
CA ASP A 137 -7.56 -9.14 -11.05
C ASP A 137 -7.96 -9.55 -9.62
N ASP A 138 -8.01 -8.59 -8.69
CA ASP A 138 -8.42 -8.81 -7.30
C ASP A 138 -9.88 -9.28 -7.24
N LEU A 139 -10.77 -8.65 -8.03
CA LEU A 139 -12.18 -9.06 -8.13
C LEU A 139 -12.35 -10.47 -8.70
N ALA A 140 -11.54 -10.80 -9.72
CA ALA A 140 -11.52 -12.12 -10.35
C ALA A 140 -10.79 -13.19 -9.51
N GLY A 141 -10.19 -12.83 -8.37
CA GLY A 141 -9.46 -13.76 -7.51
C GLY A 141 -8.15 -14.27 -8.12
N VAL A 142 -7.53 -13.51 -9.01
CA VAL A 142 -6.27 -13.88 -9.67
C VAL A 142 -5.16 -14.02 -8.63
N ALA A 143 -4.51 -15.18 -8.64
CA ALA A 143 -3.41 -15.47 -7.73
C ALA A 143 -2.05 -15.11 -8.35
N THR A 144 -1.16 -14.58 -7.52
CA THR A 144 0.24 -14.30 -7.88
C THR A 144 1.17 -15.16 -7.05
N GLN A 145 2.29 -15.60 -7.63
CA GLN A 145 3.24 -16.43 -6.91
C GLN A 145 4.14 -15.57 -6.04
N ARG A 146 4.25 -15.92 -4.75
CA ARG A 146 5.15 -15.23 -3.81
C ARG A 146 6.59 -15.24 -4.33
N GLY A 147 7.24 -14.08 -4.30
CA GLY A 147 8.62 -13.88 -4.74
C GLY A 147 8.80 -13.71 -6.26
N HIS A 148 7.70 -13.58 -7.02
CA HIS A 148 7.70 -13.29 -8.45
C HIS A 148 6.89 -12.00 -8.71
N SER A 149 7.47 -10.86 -8.36
CA SER A 149 6.90 -9.52 -8.56
C SER A 149 7.91 -8.61 -9.25
#